data_AF-A0A178TM03-F1
#
_entry.id   AF-A0A178TM03-F1
#
_cell.length_a   1.000
_cell.length_b   1.000
_cell.length_c   1.000
_cell.angle_alpha   90.00
_cell.angle_beta   90.00
_cell.angle_gamma   90.00
#
_symmetry.space_group_name_H-M   'P 1'
#
loop_
_entity.id
_entity.type
_entity.pdbx_description
1 polymer ?
#
loop_
_entity_poly.entity_id
_entity_poly.type
_entity_poly.pdbx_seq_one_letter_code
_entity_poly.pdbx_strand_id
1 'polypeptide(L)'
;MATRKRTASPKNEMEITQENTNTVEVQQEKPIMRKKQIDLDMLVPCRNVTDGRLVYKSRKTGLQTIWMSHGDIEYIDVGELLTMKASQPKFLNEPWLVIENDDVVEYLGLKHLYQRLVGTEDLDLFFNKTHTEMAEILDRIPNGTKDAIATRARKLIEEGILYDNRKIRVLEEKLKIDLSLFEK
;
A
#
# COMPACT_ATOMS: atom_id res chain seq x y z
N MET A 1 -6.49 -48.99 -45.56
CA MET A 1 -6.48 -48.27 -46.85
C MET A 1 -7.91 -48.04 -47.29
N ALA A 2 -8.27 -46.79 -47.61
CA ALA A 2 -9.31 -46.31 -48.56
C ALA A 2 -10.78 -46.83 -48.41
N THR A 3 -11.87 -46.08 -48.55
CA THR A 3 -12.19 -44.66 -48.87
C THR A 3 -13.71 -44.46 -48.71
N ARG A 4 -14.10 -43.21 -48.47
CA ARG A 4 -15.46 -42.60 -48.37
C ARG A 4 -16.41 -42.85 -49.57
N LYS A 5 -17.74 -42.74 -49.35
CA LYS A 5 -18.66 -41.65 -49.83
C LYS A 5 -20.15 -42.06 -49.98
N ARG A 6 -21.07 -41.14 -49.64
CA ARG A 6 -22.33 -40.70 -50.33
C ARG A 6 -23.40 -40.25 -49.29
N THR A 7 -23.72 -38.97 -49.05
CA THR A 7 -24.58 -37.96 -49.74
C THR A 7 -26.04 -38.36 -50.00
N ALA A 8 -27.01 -37.66 -49.37
CA ALA A 8 -28.33 -37.28 -49.91
C ALA A 8 -29.06 -36.22 -49.02
N SER A 9 -29.55 -35.14 -49.64
CA SER A 9 -30.64 -34.21 -49.19
C SER A 9 -31.94 -34.57 -50.00
N PRO A 10 -33.11 -33.85 -50.04
CA PRO A 10 -33.58 -32.58 -49.42
C PRO A 10 -35.12 -32.46 -49.03
N LYS A 11 -35.51 -31.28 -48.47
CA LYS A 11 -36.75 -30.42 -48.60
C LYS A 11 -38.22 -30.91 -48.46
N ASN A 12 -39.03 -30.23 -47.61
CA ASN A 12 -40.24 -29.37 -47.88
C ASN A 12 -40.94 -28.99 -46.54
N GLU A 13 -41.21 -27.73 -46.13
CA GLU A 13 -42.14 -26.64 -46.57
C GLU A 13 -43.23 -26.41 -45.48
N MET A 14 -43.07 -25.41 -44.60
CA MET A 14 -43.82 -24.13 -44.43
C MET A 14 -45.14 -24.18 -43.62
N GLU A 15 -45.19 -23.48 -42.47
CA GLU A 15 -46.30 -22.58 -42.12
C GLU A 15 -45.87 -21.51 -41.09
N ILE A 16 -46.40 -20.30 -41.29
CA ILE A 16 -46.12 -18.99 -40.66
C ILE A 16 -46.84 -18.94 -39.29
N THR A 17 -46.39 -18.23 -38.23
CA THR A 17 -46.81 -16.84 -37.93
C THR A 17 -46.21 -16.33 -36.60
N GLN A 18 -45.83 -15.05 -36.62
CA GLN A 18 -45.83 -14.03 -35.55
C GLN A 18 -44.57 -13.76 -34.72
N GLU A 19 -44.10 -12.54 -34.97
CA GLU A 19 -43.07 -11.75 -34.32
C GLU A 19 -43.34 -11.56 -32.82
N ASN A 20 -42.28 -11.62 -32.01
CA ASN A 20 -42.19 -10.71 -30.89
C ASN A 20 -40.72 -10.34 -30.63
N THR A 21 -40.47 -9.06 -30.86
CA THR A 21 -39.26 -8.30 -30.62
C THR A 21 -38.85 -8.43 -29.16
N ASN A 22 -37.68 -9.00 -28.88
CA ASN A 22 -36.98 -8.76 -27.62
C ASN A 22 -35.55 -8.37 -27.91
N THR A 23 -35.33 -7.07 -27.71
CA THR A 23 -34.09 -6.32 -27.72
C THR A 23 -33.01 -7.09 -26.95
N VAL A 24 -31.95 -7.50 -27.64
CA VAL A 24 -30.77 -8.08 -27.01
C VAL A 24 -29.99 -6.92 -26.41
N GLU A 25 -30.14 -6.72 -25.10
CA GLU A 25 -29.27 -5.84 -24.33
C GLU A 25 -27.85 -6.40 -24.38
N VAL A 26 -26.99 -5.72 -25.14
CA VAL A 26 -25.54 -5.95 -25.15
C VAL A 26 -25.01 -5.50 -23.79
N GLN A 27 -24.94 -6.44 -22.84
CA GLN A 27 -24.19 -6.25 -21.62
C GLN A 27 -22.70 -6.19 -21.99
N GLN A 28 -22.16 -4.98 -21.98
CA GLN A 28 -20.72 -4.74 -22.04
C GLN A 28 -20.08 -5.40 -20.81
N GLU A 29 -19.51 -6.59 -20.99
CA GLU A 29 -18.62 -7.19 -20.00
C GLU A 29 -17.44 -6.23 -19.76
N LYS A 30 -17.45 -5.59 -18.59
CA LYS A 30 -16.26 -4.89 -18.08
C LYS A 30 -15.12 -5.92 -18.05
N PRO A 31 -13.91 -5.58 -18.55
CA PRO A 31 -12.80 -6.51 -18.53
C PRO A 31 -12.53 -6.91 -17.08
N ILE A 32 -12.77 -8.19 -16.78
CA ILE A 32 -12.45 -8.79 -15.50
C ILE A 32 -10.92 -8.83 -15.42
N MET A 33 -10.31 -7.84 -14.78
CA MET A 33 -8.90 -7.88 -14.41
C MET A 33 -8.70 -9.15 -13.56
N ARG A 34 -8.11 -10.19 -14.16
CA ARG A 34 -7.72 -11.39 -13.43
C ARG A 34 -6.72 -10.94 -12.37
N LYS A 35 -7.07 -11.07 -11.09
CA LYS A 35 -6.14 -10.82 -9.99
C LYS A 35 -4.89 -11.67 -10.25
N LYS A 36 -3.74 -11.01 -10.37
CA LYS A 36 -2.43 -11.67 -10.47
C LYS A 36 -2.35 -12.66 -9.31
N GLN A 37 -2.13 -13.94 -9.61
CA GLN A 37 -2.05 -14.97 -8.58
C GLN A 37 -0.70 -14.79 -7.88
N ILE A 38 -0.71 -14.22 -6.68
CA ILE A 38 0.50 -14.00 -5.88
C ILE A 38 0.87 -15.30 -5.17
N ASP A 39 2.14 -15.67 -5.27
CA ASP A 39 2.72 -16.77 -4.51
C ASP A 39 2.87 -16.39 -3.04
N LEU A 40 2.38 -17.26 -2.15
CA LEU A 40 2.40 -17.01 -0.71
C LEU A 40 3.80 -17.14 -0.11
N ASP A 41 4.66 -17.95 -0.74
CA ASP A 41 6.03 -18.20 -0.28
C ASP A 41 7.02 -17.15 -0.82
N MET A 42 6.53 -16.22 -1.67
CA MET A 42 7.34 -15.12 -2.18
C MET A 42 7.80 -14.23 -1.03
N LEU A 43 9.12 -14.06 -0.92
CA LEU A 43 9.73 -13.12 0.00
C LEU A 43 9.62 -11.70 -0.51
N VAL A 44 9.14 -10.80 0.35
CA VAL A 44 8.89 -9.40 0.02
C VAL A 44 9.69 -8.50 0.96
N PRO A 45 10.45 -7.53 0.43
CA PRO A 45 11.14 -6.54 1.26
C PRO A 45 10.12 -5.69 2.02
N CYS A 46 10.31 -5.62 3.33
CA CYS A 46 9.48 -4.87 4.26
C CYS A 46 10.36 -3.94 5.09
N ARG A 47 10.11 -2.63 5.01
CA ARG A 47 10.89 -1.56 5.63
C ARG A 47 10.26 -1.10 6.95
N ASN A 48 11.07 -1.00 8.00
CA ASN A 48 10.65 -0.36 9.24
C ASN A 48 10.55 1.15 9.08
N VAL A 49 9.43 1.74 9.45
CA VAL A 49 9.21 3.20 9.44
C VAL A 49 8.98 3.79 10.83
N THR A 50 9.08 2.97 11.88
CA THR A 50 9.10 3.45 13.26
C THR A 50 10.48 3.96 13.66
N ASP A 51 10.52 4.81 14.65
CA ASP A 51 11.77 5.26 15.27
C ASP A 51 12.33 4.16 16.18
N GLY A 52 13.39 3.49 15.71
CA GLY A 52 14.11 2.47 16.47
C GLY A 52 13.67 1.04 16.16
N ARG A 53 13.86 0.16 17.16
CA ARG A 53 13.71 -1.29 16.99
C ARG A 53 12.24 -1.69 16.85
N LEU A 54 11.91 -2.36 15.74
CA LEU A 54 10.60 -2.97 15.51
C LEU A 54 10.72 -4.50 15.63
N VAL A 55 9.79 -5.13 16.34
CA VAL A 55 9.76 -6.58 16.52
C VAL A 55 8.39 -7.10 16.12
N TYR A 56 8.35 -7.92 15.08
CA TYR A 56 7.19 -8.71 14.72
C TYR A 56 7.34 -10.13 15.25
N LYS A 57 6.26 -10.66 15.84
CA LYS A 57 6.17 -12.08 16.21
C LYS A 57 4.89 -12.67 15.65
N SER A 58 4.99 -13.65 14.76
CA SER A 58 3.86 -14.33 14.16
C SER A 58 3.01 -15.03 15.24
N ARG A 59 1.70 -14.81 15.20
CA ARG A 59 0.76 -15.56 16.04
C ARG A 59 0.49 -16.97 15.50
N LYS A 60 0.81 -17.24 14.23
CA LYS A 60 0.54 -18.53 13.58
C LYS A 60 1.75 -19.45 13.67
N THR A 61 2.92 -18.97 13.29
CA THR A 61 4.15 -19.77 13.17
C THR A 61 5.09 -19.58 14.35
N GLY A 62 4.92 -18.49 15.11
CA GLY A 62 5.88 -18.10 16.15
C GLY A 62 7.15 -17.44 15.59
N LEU A 63 7.27 -17.30 14.26
CA LEU A 63 8.38 -16.62 13.60
C LEU A 63 8.57 -15.22 14.17
N GLN A 64 9.82 -14.85 14.44
CA GLN A 64 10.16 -13.53 14.93
C GLN A 64 11.06 -12.81 13.93
N THR A 65 10.63 -11.64 13.49
CA THR A 65 11.38 -10.75 12.61
C THR A 65 11.70 -9.47 13.37
N ILE A 66 12.95 -9.01 13.26
CA ILE A 66 13.44 -7.85 14.02
C ILE A 66 14.09 -6.89 13.03
N TRP A 67 13.63 -5.65 13.06
CA TRP A 67 14.32 -4.52 12.43
C TRP A 67 15.04 -3.76 13.54
N MET A 68 16.33 -3.51 13.38
CA MET A 68 17.15 -2.92 14.45
C MET A 68 16.91 -1.41 14.54
N SER A 69 16.74 -0.76 13.39
CA SER A 69 16.61 0.69 13.24
C SER A 69 15.53 1.08 12.24
N HIS A 70 15.19 2.37 12.23
CA HIS A 70 14.38 2.98 11.19
C HIS A 70 15.03 2.80 9.82
N GLY A 71 14.25 2.44 8.80
CA GLY A 71 14.71 2.24 7.44
C GLY A 71 15.31 0.87 7.15
N ASP A 72 15.54 0.05 8.18
CA ASP A 72 15.97 -1.33 7.98
C ASP A 72 14.93 -2.10 7.15
N ILE A 73 15.41 -3.03 6.33
CA ILE A 73 14.59 -3.87 5.46
C ILE A 73 14.81 -5.32 5.86
N GLU A 74 13.71 -6.05 6.03
CA GLU A 74 13.70 -7.49 6.23
C GLU A 74 12.76 -8.14 5.23
N TYR A 75 13.02 -9.40 4.89
CA TYR A 75 12.23 -10.15 3.92
C TYR A 75 11.21 -11.03 4.62
N ILE A 76 9.94 -10.86 4.26
CA ILE A 76 8.81 -11.60 4.83
C ILE A 76 8.01 -12.25 3.72
N ASP A 77 7.56 -13.48 3.93
CA ASP A 77 6.69 -14.17 2.99
C ASP A 77 5.28 -13.56 2.94
N VAL A 78 4.63 -13.61 1.78
CA VAL A 78 3.29 -13.04 1.59
C VAL A 78 2.26 -13.71 2.50
N GLY A 79 2.42 -15.01 2.81
CA GLY A 79 1.57 -15.75 3.75
C GLY A 79 1.62 -15.20 5.18
N GLU A 80 2.78 -14.74 5.62
CA GLU A 80 3.04 -14.16 6.92
C GLU A 80 2.59 -12.69 6.94
N LEU A 81 2.68 -11.96 5.83
CA LEU A 81 2.04 -10.65 5.69
C LEU A 81 0.50 -10.73 5.81
N LEU A 82 -0.13 -11.77 5.27
CA LEU A 82 -1.56 -12.05 5.50
C LEU A 82 -1.84 -12.33 6.99
N THR A 83 -0.98 -13.11 7.63
CA THR A 83 -1.09 -13.42 9.07
C THR A 83 -0.92 -12.16 9.92
N MET A 84 0.04 -11.31 9.59
CA MET A 84 0.28 -10.00 10.20
C MET A 84 -0.95 -9.10 10.04
N LYS A 85 -1.50 -9.00 8.83
CA LYS A 85 -2.71 -8.22 8.56
C LYS A 85 -3.90 -8.67 9.42
N ALA A 86 -4.09 -9.97 9.59
CA ALA A 86 -5.19 -10.52 10.35
C ALA A 86 -5.00 -10.39 11.87
N SER A 87 -3.78 -10.64 12.37
CA SER A 87 -3.51 -10.78 13.80
C SER A 87 -2.99 -9.52 14.48
N GLN A 88 -2.24 -8.70 13.74
CA GLN A 88 -1.53 -7.51 14.21
C GLN A 88 -1.63 -6.39 13.16
N PRO A 89 -2.87 -5.96 12.81
CA PRO A 89 -3.11 -5.03 11.69
C PRO A 89 -2.41 -3.68 11.84
N LYS A 90 -2.03 -3.27 13.06
CA LYS A 90 -1.30 -2.02 13.31
C LYS A 90 -0.02 -1.91 12.49
N PHE A 91 0.70 -3.01 12.28
CA PHE A 91 1.91 -3.01 11.44
C PHE A 91 1.67 -2.42 10.04
N LEU A 92 0.47 -2.61 9.48
CA LEU A 92 0.13 -2.26 8.09
C LEU A 92 -0.87 -1.09 7.99
N ASN A 93 -1.80 -0.96 8.94
CA ASN A 93 -2.86 0.07 8.92
C ASN A 93 -2.42 1.39 9.57
N GLU A 94 -1.58 1.32 10.60
CA GLU A 94 -0.87 2.46 11.20
C GLU A 94 0.60 2.23 10.88
N PRO A 95 1.00 2.35 9.60
CA PRO A 95 2.14 1.67 9.01
C PRO A 95 3.39 1.91 9.86
N TRP A 96 3.71 0.90 10.67
CA TRP A 96 5.02 0.71 11.30
C TRP A 96 5.96 0.01 10.33
N LEU A 97 5.37 -0.66 9.34
CA LEU A 97 6.03 -1.43 8.30
C LEU A 97 5.48 -1.05 6.92
N VAL A 98 6.38 -0.80 5.98
CA VAL A 98 6.07 -0.54 4.56
C VAL A 98 6.53 -1.71 3.71
N ILE A 99 5.64 -2.23 2.87
CA ILE A 99 5.91 -3.31 1.91
C ILE A 99 6.38 -2.69 0.59
N GLU A 100 7.61 -2.97 0.14
CA GLU A 100 8.20 -2.36 -1.07
C GLU A 100 7.83 -3.11 -2.37
N ASN A 101 6.62 -3.69 -2.43
CA ASN A 101 6.13 -4.41 -3.59
C ASN A 101 4.66 -4.07 -3.86
N ASP A 102 4.42 -3.31 -4.92
CA ASP A 102 3.10 -2.79 -5.28
C ASP A 102 2.08 -3.89 -5.60
N ASP A 103 2.50 -4.98 -6.25
CA ASP A 103 1.60 -6.11 -6.55
C ASP A 103 1.08 -6.72 -5.24
N VAL A 104 1.96 -6.89 -4.24
CA VAL A 104 1.63 -7.44 -2.92
C VAL A 104 0.78 -6.47 -2.10
N VAL A 105 1.10 -5.18 -2.15
CA VAL A 105 0.29 -4.11 -1.52
C VAL A 105 -1.12 -4.09 -2.08
N GLU A 106 -1.27 -4.24 -3.40
CA GLU A 106 -2.57 -4.32 -4.06
C GLU A 106 -3.33 -5.59 -3.68
N TYR A 107 -2.65 -6.74 -3.68
CA TYR A 107 -3.21 -8.02 -3.25
C TYR A 107 -3.71 -8.00 -1.80
N LEU A 108 -2.94 -7.38 -0.90
CA LEU A 108 -3.31 -7.18 0.50
C LEU A 108 -4.37 -6.08 0.67
N GLY A 109 -4.78 -5.38 -0.38
CA GLY A 109 -5.78 -4.31 -0.31
C GLY A 109 -5.29 -3.06 0.42
N LEU A 110 -3.98 -2.86 0.52
CA LEU A 110 -3.34 -1.75 1.25
C LEU A 110 -3.09 -0.52 0.36
N LYS A 111 -3.35 -0.61 -0.95
CA LYS A 111 -3.11 0.46 -1.93
C LYS A 111 -3.68 1.83 -1.52
N HIS A 112 -4.87 1.86 -0.94
CA HIS A 112 -5.52 3.09 -0.44
C HIS A 112 -4.87 3.69 0.82
N LEU A 113 -4.19 2.86 1.62
CA LEU A 113 -3.38 3.31 2.76
C LEU A 113 -2.04 3.85 2.24
N TYR A 114 -1.42 3.14 1.31
CA TYR A 114 -0.09 3.46 0.80
C TYR A 114 -0.08 4.65 -0.15
N GLN A 115 -1.13 4.89 -0.94
CA GLN A 115 -1.26 6.12 -1.72
C GLN A 115 -1.27 7.39 -0.85
N ARG A 116 -1.66 7.28 0.43
CA ARG A 116 -1.52 8.38 1.40
C ARG A 116 -0.10 8.50 1.95
N LEU A 117 0.69 7.43 1.92
CA LEU A 117 2.07 7.35 2.40
C LEU A 117 3.10 7.72 1.33
N VAL A 118 2.92 7.32 0.07
CA VAL A 118 3.89 7.55 -1.04
C VAL A 118 4.20 9.03 -1.27
N GLY A 119 3.38 9.96 -0.75
CA GLY A 119 3.72 11.38 -0.67
C GLY A 119 4.81 11.75 0.35
N THR A 120 5.33 10.80 1.14
CA THR A 120 6.23 11.03 2.29
C THR A 120 7.56 10.28 2.25
N GLU A 121 7.80 9.44 1.25
CA GLU A 121 8.92 8.49 1.27
C GLU A 121 10.31 9.09 0.99
N ASP A 122 10.44 10.39 1.15
CA ASP A 122 11.74 10.98 1.33
C ASP A 122 11.59 12.02 2.44
N LEU A 123 11.81 11.57 3.68
CA LEU A 123 11.72 12.43 4.87
C LEU A 123 12.59 13.68 4.68
N ASP A 124 13.75 13.53 4.04
CA ASP A 124 14.62 14.65 3.72
C ASP A 124 14.00 15.58 2.66
N LEU A 125 13.29 15.06 1.64
CA LEU A 125 12.50 15.92 0.74
C LEU A 125 11.30 16.56 1.44
N PHE A 126 10.70 15.93 2.44
CA PHE A 126 9.62 16.51 3.22
C PHE A 126 10.07 17.80 3.92
N PHE A 127 11.25 17.81 4.54
CA PHE A 127 11.79 19.03 5.17
C PHE A 127 12.20 20.10 4.15
N ASN A 128 12.45 19.72 2.89
CA ASN A 128 12.71 20.67 1.79
C ASN A 128 11.44 21.38 1.28
N LYS A 129 10.24 20.86 1.57
CA LYS A 129 8.96 21.48 1.17
C LYS A 129 8.67 22.78 1.90
N THR A 130 7.72 23.55 1.38
CA THR A 130 7.23 24.77 2.03
C THR A 130 6.39 24.43 3.28
N HIS A 131 6.31 25.36 4.23
CA HIS A 131 5.52 25.18 5.46
C HIS A 131 4.03 24.86 5.18
N THR A 132 3.45 25.40 4.11
CA THR A 132 2.08 25.09 3.67
C THR A 132 1.93 23.66 3.17
N GLU A 133 2.85 23.20 2.32
CA GLU A 133 2.84 21.82 1.82
C GLU A 133 3.10 20.82 2.95
N MET A 134 3.99 21.15 3.89
CA MET A 134 4.23 20.33 5.08
C MET A 134 2.95 20.18 5.90
N ALA A 135 2.19 21.26 6.13
CA ALA A 135 0.93 21.19 6.87
C ALA A 135 -0.09 20.26 6.20
N GLU A 136 -0.23 20.36 4.86
CA GLU A 136 -1.15 19.50 4.10
C GLU A 136 -0.75 18.02 4.15
N ILE A 137 0.55 17.73 4.09
CA ILE A 137 1.07 16.37 4.18
C ILE A 137 0.82 15.81 5.58
N LEU A 138 1.14 16.59 6.63
CA LEU A 138 0.96 16.19 8.02
C LEU A 138 -0.52 15.90 8.37
N ASP A 139 -1.49 16.52 7.69
CA ASP A 139 -2.91 16.22 7.88
C ASP A 139 -3.34 14.88 7.26
N ARG A 140 -2.60 14.36 6.28
CA ARG A 140 -2.99 13.18 5.50
C ARG A 140 -2.29 11.90 5.94
N ILE A 141 -1.22 12.01 6.72
CA ILE A 141 -0.38 10.87 7.10
C ILE A 141 -0.82 10.22 8.41
N PRO A 142 -0.57 8.90 8.58
CA PRO A 142 -0.84 8.19 9.83
C PRO A 142 0.08 8.61 10.98
N ASN A 143 -0.36 8.34 12.22
CA ASN A 143 0.37 8.71 13.43
C ASN A 143 1.78 8.09 13.52
N GLY A 144 1.96 6.83 13.10
CA GLY A 144 3.29 6.20 13.09
C GLY A 144 4.32 6.97 12.25
N THR A 145 3.90 7.50 11.09
CA THR A 145 4.75 8.34 10.24
C THR A 145 4.98 9.73 10.85
N LYS A 146 3.98 10.27 11.57
CA LYS A 146 4.12 11.53 12.32
C LYS A 146 5.20 11.43 13.39
N ASP A 147 5.26 10.32 14.11
CA ASP A 147 6.27 10.07 15.13
C ASP A 147 7.68 10.02 14.52
N ALA A 148 7.84 9.33 13.37
CA ALA A 148 9.10 9.30 12.64
C ALA A 148 9.54 10.71 12.16
N ILE A 149 8.61 11.49 11.62
CA ILE A 149 8.86 12.89 11.24
C ILE A 149 9.25 13.74 12.46
N ALA A 150 8.58 13.56 13.60
CA ALA A 150 8.89 14.28 14.83
C ALA A 150 10.32 14.00 15.31
N THR A 151 10.74 12.74 15.34
CA THR A 151 12.12 12.38 15.69
C THR A 151 13.11 12.98 14.70
N ARG A 152 12.88 12.83 13.39
CA ARG A 152 13.79 13.37 12.38
C ARG A 152 13.89 14.89 12.47
N ALA A 153 12.77 15.58 12.71
CA ALA A 153 12.75 17.03 12.93
C ALA A 153 13.63 17.46 14.10
N ARG A 154 13.55 16.77 15.25
CA ARG A 154 14.44 17.05 16.40
C ARG A 154 15.91 16.93 16.03
N LYS A 155 16.30 15.82 15.37
CA LYS A 155 17.69 15.62 14.92
C LYS A 155 18.15 16.71 13.97
N LEU A 156 17.32 17.10 13.00
CA LEU A 156 17.69 18.16 12.03
C LEU A 156 17.83 19.54 12.67
N ILE A 157 17.08 19.83 13.74
CA ILE A 157 17.25 21.07 14.51
C ILE A 157 18.53 21.01 15.34
N GLU A 158 18.79 19.88 16.01
CA GLU A 158 20.03 19.65 16.76
C GLU A 158 21.28 19.75 15.86
N GLU A 159 21.19 19.27 14.62
CA GLU A 159 22.24 19.35 13.59
C GLU A 159 22.36 20.74 12.94
N GLY A 160 21.43 21.67 13.22
CA GLY A 160 21.40 23.02 12.64
C GLY A 160 20.95 23.08 11.17
N ILE A 161 20.37 22.00 10.64
CA ILE A 161 19.92 21.90 9.24
C ILE A 161 18.52 22.50 9.07
N LEU A 162 17.62 22.28 10.04
CA LEU A 162 16.26 22.83 10.05
C LEU A 162 16.19 24.04 10.99
N TYR A 163 16.21 25.25 10.42
CA TYR A 163 16.19 26.52 11.16
C TYR A 163 15.05 27.48 10.74
N ASP A 164 14.17 27.05 9.83
CA ASP A 164 13.03 27.88 9.40
C ASP A 164 11.89 27.83 10.44
N ASN A 165 11.74 28.90 11.22
CA ASN A 165 10.73 29.03 12.27
C ASN A 165 9.29 28.80 11.79
N ARG A 166 8.99 29.05 10.51
CA ARG A 166 7.64 28.78 9.97
C ARG A 166 7.38 27.29 9.84
N LYS A 167 8.39 26.52 9.41
CA LYS A 167 8.32 25.06 9.32
C LYS A 167 8.27 24.43 10.71
N ILE A 168 9.09 24.93 11.64
CA ILE A 168 9.12 24.47 13.03
C ILE A 168 7.74 24.61 13.68
N ARG A 169 7.10 25.78 13.56
CA ARG A 169 5.75 25.99 14.10
C ARG A 169 4.69 25.04 13.53
N VAL A 170 4.74 24.77 12.22
CA VAL A 170 3.82 23.80 11.59
C VAL A 170 4.02 22.40 12.17
N LEU A 171 5.28 22.00 12.37
CA LEU A 171 5.61 20.71 12.99
C LEU A 171 5.08 20.65 14.43
N GLU A 172 5.34 21.66 15.26
CA GLU A 172 4.85 21.72 16.64
C GLU A 172 3.32 21.66 16.71
N GLU A 173 2.62 22.43 15.86
CA GLU A 173 1.17 22.50 15.86
C GLU A 173 0.51 21.19 15.41
N LYS A 174 1.02 20.59 14.32
CA LYS A 174 0.43 19.40 13.69
C LYS A 174 0.83 18.10 14.37
N LEU A 175 2.03 18.05 14.95
CA LEU A 175 2.55 16.87 15.65
C LEU A 175 2.33 16.93 17.16
N LYS A 176 1.91 18.08 17.70
CA LYS A 176 1.71 18.31 19.15
C LYS A 176 2.98 18.03 19.96
N ILE A 177 4.11 18.51 19.45
CA ILE A 177 5.44 18.40 20.07
C ILE A 177 6.02 19.79 20.34
N ASP A 178 7.00 19.85 21.22
CA ASP A 178 7.81 21.04 21.46
C ASP A 178 9.20 20.83 20.84
N LEU A 179 9.59 21.73 19.94
CA LEU A 179 10.87 21.75 19.26
C LEU A 179 11.74 22.95 19.67
N SER A 180 11.18 23.90 20.42
CA SER A 180 11.85 25.12 20.88
C SER A 180 13.03 24.87 21.83
N LEU A 181 13.09 23.70 22.45
CA LEU A 181 14.16 23.30 23.37
C LEU A 181 15.54 23.09 22.69
N PHE A 182 15.59 23.08 21.36
CA PHE A 182 16.80 22.76 20.60
C PHE A 182 17.37 23.96 19.81
N GLU A 183 16.72 25.13 19.87
CA GLU A 183 17.29 26.37 19.32
C GLU A 183 18.45 26.84 20.23
N LYS A 184 19.70 26.70 19.76
CA LYS A 184 20.90 27.29 20.38
C LYS A 184 21.26 28.63 19.77
#